data_AF-A0A938SKV2-F1
#
_entry.id   AF-A0A938SKV2-F1
#
_cell.length_a   1.000
_cell.length_b   1.000
_cell.length_c   1.000
_cell.angle_alpha   90.00
_cell.angle_beta   90.00
_cell.angle_gamma   90.00
#
_symmetry.space_group_name_H-M   'P 1'
#
loop_
_entity.id
_entity.type
_entity.pdbx_description
1 polymer ?
#
loop_
_entity_poly.entity_id
_entity_poly.type
_entity_poly.pdbx_seq_one_letter_code
_entity_poly.pdbx_strand_id
1 'polypeptide(L)'
;MNDAAGEFDSDINRELRIEAICERYEEAWRSGRRPEIAACLEEIEAPGRSELVQELVTCELQWRRQQGEAPRVEEYTVALREYATQVKAAFGRSRTI
;
A
#
# COMPACT_ATOMS: atom_id res chain seq x y z
N MET A 1 -9.93 13.45 34.52
CA MET A 1 -10.75 12.99 33.39
C MET A 1 -10.39 13.82 32.18
N ASN A 2 -9.26 13.51 31.52
CA ASN A 2 -8.86 14.19 30.29
C ASN A 2 -7.79 13.36 29.56
N ASP A 3 -8.20 12.30 28.86
CA ASP A 3 -7.29 11.48 28.03
C ASP A 3 -8.10 10.73 26.96
N ALA A 4 -8.66 11.46 25.99
CA ALA A 4 -9.29 10.87 24.80
C ALA A 4 -9.01 11.65 23.51
N ALA A 5 -8.33 12.80 23.57
CA ALA A 5 -8.05 13.64 22.41
C ALA A 5 -6.71 13.33 21.71
N GLY A 6 -5.86 12.48 22.30
CA GLY A 6 -4.51 12.18 21.79
C GLY A 6 -4.40 11.01 20.83
N GLU A 7 -5.31 10.03 20.89
CA GLU A 7 -5.29 8.85 20.01
C GLU A 7 -5.95 9.13 18.65
N PHE A 8 -7.15 9.75 18.65
CA PHE A 8 -7.91 10.02 17.42
C PHE A 8 -7.19 10.95 16.42
N ASP A 9 -6.45 11.95 16.91
CA ASP A 9 -5.69 12.87 16.04
C ASP A 9 -4.52 12.13 15.34
N SER A 10 -3.90 11.17 16.03
CA SER A 10 -2.80 10.34 15.51
C SER A 10 -3.29 9.32 14.48
N ASP A 11 -4.45 8.70 14.71
CA ASP A 11 -5.08 7.78 13.75
C ASP A 11 -5.51 8.49 12.47
N ILE A 12 -6.19 9.65 12.58
CA ILE A 12 -6.58 10.46 11.42
C ILE A 12 -5.34 10.96 10.66
N ASN A 13 -4.28 11.39 11.35
CA ASN A 13 -3.05 11.81 10.69
C ASN A 13 -2.43 10.68 9.88
N ARG A 14 -2.48 9.44 10.40
CA ARG A 14 -1.98 8.25 9.74
C ARG A 14 -2.81 7.88 8.51
N GLU A 15 -4.14 7.87 8.62
CA GLU A 15 -5.04 7.58 7.50
C GLU A 15 -4.82 8.59 6.35
N LEU A 16 -4.77 9.89 6.67
CA LEU A 16 -4.50 10.94 5.68
C LEU A 16 -3.14 10.79 5.00
N ARG A 17 -2.11 10.33 5.74
CA ARG A 17 -0.79 10.03 5.17
C ARG A 17 -0.85 8.86 4.20
N ILE A 18 -1.57 7.79 4.56
CA ILE A 18 -1.75 6.62 3.69
C ILE A 18 -2.47 7.05 2.41
N GLU A 19 -3.57 7.80 2.52
CA GLU A 19 -4.32 8.31 1.37
C GLU A 19 -3.43 9.14 0.44
N ALA A 20 -2.66 10.09 0.99
CA ALA A 20 -1.77 10.94 0.20
C ALA A 20 -0.64 10.17 -0.50
N ILE A 21 -0.09 9.14 0.15
CA ILE A 21 0.94 8.28 -0.45
C ILE A 21 0.32 7.42 -1.57
N CYS A 22 -0.84 6.83 -1.33
CA CYS A 22 -1.58 6.04 -2.32
C CYS A 22 -1.93 6.88 -3.56
N GLU A 23 -2.45 8.10 -3.38
CA GLU A 23 -2.81 9.00 -4.48
C GLU A 23 -1.58 9.29 -5.38
N ARG A 24 -0.45 9.66 -4.76
CA ARG A 24 0.82 9.88 -5.49
C ARG A 24 1.31 8.63 -6.21
N TYR A 25 1.16 7.47 -5.58
CA TYR A 25 1.54 6.18 -6.16
C TYR A 25 0.71 5.87 -7.40
N GLU A 26 -0.62 6.01 -7.30
CA GLU A 26 -1.53 5.81 -8.41
C GLU A 26 -1.28 6.81 -9.55
N GLU A 27 -1.04 8.08 -9.25
CA GLU A 27 -0.70 9.09 -10.26
C GLU A 27 0.59 8.75 -11.01
N ALA A 28 1.60 8.24 -10.30
CA ALA A 28 2.83 7.78 -10.93
C ALA A 28 2.55 6.61 -11.89
N TRP A 29 1.74 5.63 -11.50
CA TRP A 29 1.29 4.55 -12.39
C TRP A 29 0.48 5.04 -13.59
N ARG A 30 -0.47 5.98 -13.39
CA ARG A 30 -1.24 6.63 -14.46
C ARG A 30 -0.33 7.33 -15.48
N SER A 31 0.77 7.90 -15.00
CA SER A 31 1.79 8.57 -15.83
C SER A 31 2.78 7.60 -16.49
N GLY A 32 2.60 6.29 -16.36
CA GLY A 32 3.50 5.26 -16.90
C GLY A 32 4.80 5.09 -16.13
N ARG A 33 4.93 5.69 -14.93
CA ARG A 33 6.06 5.47 -14.03
C ARG A 33 5.80 4.24 -13.16
N ARG A 34 6.88 3.65 -12.64
CA ARG A 34 6.84 2.51 -11.71
C ARG A 34 7.48 2.92 -10.38
N PRO A 35 6.73 3.56 -9.47
CA PRO A 35 7.24 3.89 -8.14
C PRO A 35 7.58 2.62 -7.34
N GLU A 36 8.58 2.68 -6.46
CA GLU A 36 8.98 1.57 -5.61
C GLU A 36 8.18 1.58 -4.30
N ILE A 37 7.56 0.44 -3.95
CA ILE A 37 6.79 0.29 -2.70
C ILE A 37 7.65 0.63 -1.48
N ALA A 38 8.93 0.22 -1.47
CA ALA A 38 9.84 0.48 -0.35
C ALA A 38 10.00 1.97 -0.04
N ALA A 39 10.11 2.82 -1.07
CA ALA A 39 10.25 4.27 -0.90
C ALA A 39 9.00 4.88 -0.25
N CYS A 40 7.81 4.39 -0.61
CA CYS A 40 6.56 4.84 0.01
C CYS A 40 6.44 4.43 1.49
N LEU A 41 7.01 3.27 1.87
CA LEU A 41 7.00 2.82 3.27
C LEU A 41 7.90 3.65 4.18
N GLU A 42 8.91 4.33 3.62
CA GLU A 42 9.76 5.25 4.38
C GLU A 42 9.02 6.55 4.75
N GLU A 43 7.92 6.87 4.07
CA GLU A 43 7.14 8.09 4.29
C GLU A 43 6.15 7.98 5.47
N ILE A 44 6.01 6.79 6.07
CA ILE A 44 5.11 6.54 7.20
C ILE A 44 5.74 5.62 8.25
N GLU A 45 5.30 5.76 9.49
CA GLU A 45 5.75 4.92 10.60
C GLU A 45 5.12 3.52 10.57
N ALA A 46 5.76 2.58 11.28
CA ALA A 46 5.40 1.17 11.37
C ALA A 46 3.89 0.84 11.54
N PRO A 47 3.10 1.55 12.39
CA PRO A 47 1.67 1.23 12.51
C PRO A 47 0.90 1.40 11.20
N GLY A 48 1.31 2.33 10.33
CA GLY A 48 0.67 2.59 9.03
C GLY A 48 1.24 1.78 7.87
N ARG A 49 2.48 1.27 8.00
CA ARG A 49 3.16 0.53 6.91
C ARG A 49 2.40 -0.72 6.48
N SER A 50 1.81 -1.45 7.43
CA SER A 50 1.05 -2.67 7.11
C SER A 50 -0.15 -2.39 6.22
N GLU A 51 -0.93 -1.36 6.57
CA GLU A 51 -2.09 -0.96 5.78
C GLU A 51 -1.65 -0.40 4.42
N LEU A 52 -0.63 0.46 4.42
CA LEU A 52 -0.05 1.03 3.21
C LEU A 52 0.45 -0.05 2.23
N VAL A 53 1.18 -1.07 2.69
CA VAL A 53 1.64 -2.16 1.79
C VAL A 53 0.47 -2.81 1.08
N GLN A 54 -0.61 -3.11 1.80
CA GLN A 54 -1.75 -3.79 1.22
C GLN A 54 -2.39 -2.94 0.12
N GLU A 55 -2.59 -1.64 0.36
CA GLU A 55 -3.18 -0.71 -0.61
C GLU A 55 -2.27 -0.51 -1.83
N LEU A 56 -0.96 -0.29 -1.62
CA LEU A 56 0.01 -0.10 -2.70
C LEU A 56 0.14 -1.34 -3.58
N VAL A 57 0.22 -2.53 -2.98
CA VAL A 57 0.27 -3.80 -3.73
C VAL A 57 -1.04 -3.99 -4.50
N THR A 58 -2.21 -3.76 -3.90
CA THR A 58 -3.49 -3.86 -4.62
C THR A 58 -3.56 -2.90 -5.81
N CYS A 59 -3.10 -1.65 -5.66
CA CYS A 59 -3.00 -0.69 -6.75
C CYS A 59 -2.06 -1.19 -7.87
N GLU A 60 -0.83 -1.59 -7.54
CA GLU A 60 0.14 -2.08 -8.51
C GLU A 60 -0.36 -3.30 -9.28
N LEU A 61 -1.00 -4.25 -8.61
CA LEU A 61 -1.58 -5.44 -9.27
C LEU A 61 -2.64 -5.06 -10.30
N GLN A 62 -3.49 -4.06 -10.00
CA GLN A 62 -4.50 -3.58 -10.93
C GLN A 62 -3.86 -2.92 -12.16
N TRP A 63 -2.88 -2.05 -11.96
CA TRP A 63 -2.18 -1.39 -13.07
C TRP A 63 -1.39 -2.36 -13.94
N ARG A 64 -0.59 -3.24 -13.33
CA ARG A 64 0.17 -4.27 -14.06
C ARG A 64 -0.74 -5.19 -14.87
N ARG A 65 -1.87 -5.63 -14.30
CA ARG A 65 -2.85 -6.46 -15.02
C ARG A 65 -3.53 -5.74 -16.18
N GLN A 66 -3.86 -4.46 -16.01
CA GLN A 66 -4.39 -3.64 -17.10
C GLN A 66 -3.40 -3.50 -18.26
N GLN A 67 -2.09 -3.54 -17.98
CA GLN A 67 -1.04 -3.58 -19.01
C GLN A 67 -0.74 -4.99 -19.55
N GLY A 68 -1.52 -6.01 -19.15
CA GLY A 68 -1.37 -7.39 -19.61
C GLY A 68 -0.29 -8.19 -18.87
N GLU A 69 0.28 -7.67 -17.78
CA GLU A 69 1.24 -8.39 -16.95
C GLU A 69 0.51 -9.33 -15.97
N ALA A 70 1.16 -10.45 -15.63
CA ALA A 70 0.67 -11.43 -14.67
C ALA A 70 1.56 -11.46 -13.41
N PRO A 71 1.45 -10.46 -12.51
CA PRO A 71 2.25 -10.40 -11.29
C PRO A 71 1.97 -11.64 -10.41
N ARG A 72 3.03 -12.22 -9.83
CA ARG A 72 2.97 -13.41 -8.96
C ARG A 72 3.14 -13.03 -7.51
N VAL A 73 2.40 -13.67 -6.61
CA VAL A 73 2.47 -13.38 -5.17
C VAL A 73 3.86 -13.64 -4.60
N GLU A 74 4.57 -14.65 -5.12
CA GLU A 74 5.92 -15.00 -4.68
C GLU A 74 6.92 -13.85 -4.84
N GLU A 75 6.86 -13.11 -5.96
CA GLU A 75 7.73 -11.94 -6.23
C GLU A 75 7.64 -10.91 -5.09
N TYR A 76 6.41 -10.58 -4.70
CA TYR A 76 6.14 -9.58 -3.67
C TYR A 76 6.46 -10.12 -2.28
N THR A 77 6.20 -11.40 -1.99
CA THR A 77 6.52 -11.96 -0.67
C THR A 77 8.03 -12.11 -0.42
N VAL A 78 8.84 -12.22 -1.47
CA VAL A 78 10.30 -12.21 -1.35
C VAL A 78 10.82 -10.79 -1.12
N ALA A 79 10.32 -9.83 -1.89
CA ALA A 79 10.70 -8.42 -1.77
C ALA A 79 10.20 -7.77 -0.47
N LEU A 80 8.99 -8.12 -0.04
CA LEU A 80 8.29 -7.58 1.13
C LEU A 80 8.09 -8.66 2.18
N ARG A 81 9.17 -9.35 2.57
CA ARG A 81 9.13 -10.48 3.53
C ARG A 81 8.40 -10.14 4.83
N GLU A 82 8.62 -8.95 5.36
CA GLU A 82 8.00 -8.46 6.59
C GLU A 82 6.47 -8.31 6.45
N TYR A 83 5.98 -8.07 5.23
CA TYR A 83 4.58 -7.79 4.94
C TYR A 83 3.91 -8.91 4.14
N ALA A 84 4.41 -10.14 4.24
CA ALA A 84 3.93 -11.27 3.44
C ALA A 84 2.42 -11.54 3.62
N THR A 85 1.87 -11.26 4.80
CA THR A 85 0.43 -11.41 5.09
C THR A 85 -0.40 -10.38 4.32
N GLN A 86 0.03 -9.13 4.32
CA GLN A 86 -0.59 -7.99 3.67
C GLN A 86 -0.51 -8.14 2.15
N VAL A 87 0.63 -8.61 1.63
CA VAL A 87 0.79 -8.98 0.22
C VAL A 87 -0.23 -10.04 -0.19
N LYS A 88 -0.36 -11.14 0.57
CA LYS A 88 -1.35 -12.19 0.24
C LYS A 88 -2.78 -11.65 0.28
N ALA A 89 -3.11 -10.79 1.24
CA ALA A 89 -4.42 -10.14 1.33
C ALA A 89 -4.71 -9.26 0.11
N ALA A 90 -3.72 -8.46 -0.34
CA ALA A 90 -3.81 -7.62 -1.52
C ALA A 90 -4.07 -8.42 -2.81
N PHE A 91 -3.39 -9.56 -2.96
CA PHE A 91 -3.63 -10.50 -4.06
C PHE A 91 -5.05 -11.09 -4.03
N GLY A 92 -5.60 -11.36 -2.84
CA GLY A 92 -6.99 -11.79 -2.67
C GLY A 92 -8.01 -10.73 -3.10
N ARG A 93 -7.81 -9.46 -2.70
CA ARG A 93 -8.68 -8.32 -3.04
C ARG A 93 -8.70 -8.03 -4.54
N SER A 94 -7.53 -8.08 -5.18
CA SER A 94 -7.39 -7.78 -6.61
C SER A 94 -8.06 -8.81 -7.54
N ARG A 95 -8.52 -9.96 -7.02
CA ARG A 95 -9.03 -11.10 -7.80
C ARG A 95 -10.50 -10.96 -8.21
N THR A 96 -11.14 -9.85 -7.86
CA THR A 96 -12.52 -9.54 -8.20
C THR A 96 -12.57 -8.79 -9.53
N ILE A 97 -12.59 -9.54 -10.64
CA ILE A 97 -13.19 -9.12 -11.91
C ILE A 97 -14.21 -10.20 -12.28
#